data_AF-A0A8T4SXL8-F1
#
_entry.id   AF-A0A8T4SXL8-F1
#
_cell.length_a   1.000
_cell.length_b   1.000
_cell.length_c   1.000
_cell.angle_alpha   90.00
_cell.angle_beta   90.00
_cell.angle_gamma   90.00
#
_symmetry.space_group_name_H-M   'P 1'
#
loop_
_entity.id
_entity.type
_entity.pdbx_description
1 polymer ?
#
loop_
_entity_poly.entity_id
_entity_poly.type
_entity_poly.pdbx_seq_one_letter_code
_entity_poly.pdbx_strand_id
1 'polypeptide(L)'
;MANIDNIYPSLFGLNNIKFSPGGIKDFYFAYLITRFMDEKNEVYNISSAIKYLKKYNLIDNKKSIDLLKILNKLLFLRNRIQEFHKSEVNIINNKTKNYLSKTLCIEKKEFNELIKSYQLDIKMFYLELKKIVLSMVKSRLDAQIYYLVEELLSNKRNLNSKIINEIFNCKYEIPMMLLAYYTTNIKTLKKLRKINPNNWYILYGIANNKYVNEKILFSLMIPRENEKRIVKNLYNNFSWRNIYLYIAKNPSATNRIKQYIINYPKARKIDIEAALNNC
;
A
#
# COMPACT_ATOMS: atom_id res chain seq x y z
N MET A 1 -3.24 17.73 -3.99
CA MET A 1 -2.90 16.35 -3.55
C MET A 1 -1.42 16.19 -3.83
N ALA A 2 -0.60 15.91 -2.81
CA ALA A 2 0.77 15.52 -3.07
C ALA A 2 0.70 14.06 -3.52
N ASN A 3 0.69 13.83 -4.84
CA ASN A 3 0.69 12.48 -5.39
C ASN A 3 2.05 11.90 -5.02
N ILE A 4 2.11 10.84 -4.21
CA ILE A 4 3.39 10.19 -3.84
C ILE A 4 4.24 9.93 -5.09
N ASP A 5 3.57 9.62 -6.21
CA ASP A 5 4.16 9.38 -7.52
C ASP A 5 4.95 10.59 -8.06
N ASN A 6 4.56 11.82 -7.70
CA ASN A 6 5.24 13.06 -8.08
C ASN A 6 6.45 13.37 -7.18
N ILE A 7 6.48 12.84 -5.95
CA ILE A 7 7.56 13.08 -4.97
C ILE A 7 8.63 11.99 -5.09
N TYR A 8 8.25 10.79 -5.53
CA TYR A 8 9.17 9.69 -5.80
C TYR A 8 8.94 9.09 -7.20
N PRO A 9 9.21 9.86 -8.27
CA PRO A 9 9.03 9.40 -9.64
C PRO A 9 9.87 8.16 -9.97
N SER A 10 10.97 7.92 -9.24
CA SER A 10 11.79 6.71 -9.37
C SER A 10 11.17 5.46 -8.73
N LEU A 11 10.31 5.61 -7.70
CA LEU A 11 9.63 4.52 -7.02
C LEU A 11 8.31 4.13 -7.71
N PHE A 12 7.52 5.11 -8.13
CA PHE A 12 6.18 4.86 -8.67
C PHE A 12 6.04 5.19 -10.16
N GLY A 13 7.11 5.70 -10.78
CA GLY A 13 7.16 5.91 -12.22
C GLY A 13 7.12 4.58 -12.98
N LEU A 14 6.75 4.67 -14.26
CA LEU A 14 6.55 3.52 -15.16
C LEU A 14 7.78 2.61 -15.30
N ASN A 15 8.96 3.10 -14.94
CA ASN A 15 10.21 2.35 -14.99
C ASN A 15 10.41 1.41 -13.78
N ASN A 16 9.50 1.38 -12.80
CA ASN A 16 9.62 0.52 -11.62
C ASN A 16 8.69 -0.71 -11.70
N ILE A 17 9.24 -1.89 -11.99
CA ILE A 17 8.43 -3.10 -12.22
C ILE A 17 7.65 -3.59 -10.99
N LYS A 18 8.01 -3.14 -9.79
CA LYS A 18 7.37 -3.59 -8.55
C LYS A 18 6.26 -2.64 -8.12
N PHE A 19 6.56 -1.34 -8.13
CA PHE A 19 5.72 -0.33 -7.48
C PHE A 19 5.01 0.61 -8.46
N SER A 20 5.33 0.56 -9.77
CA SER A 20 4.55 1.30 -10.77
C SER A 20 3.08 0.82 -10.79
N PRO A 21 2.15 1.64 -11.29
CA PRO A 21 0.83 1.15 -11.68
C PRO A 21 0.95 -0.07 -12.62
N GLY A 22 0.22 -1.14 -12.35
CA GLY A 22 0.35 -2.39 -13.08
C GLY A 22 1.62 -3.18 -12.74
N GLY A 23 2.29 -2.89 -11.63
CA GLY A 23 3.50 -3.58 -11.19
C GLY A 23 3.22 -4.84 -10.39
N ILE A 24 4.28 -5.55 -9.98
CA ILE A 24 4.18 -6.78 -9.17
C ILE A 24 3.38 -6.56 -7.88
N LYS A 25 3.44 -5.36 -7.27
CA LYS A 25 2.66 -5.03 -6.07
C LYS A 25 1.16 -5.17 -6.29
N ASP A 26 0.64 -4.89 -7.48
CA ASP A 26 -0.81 -4.96 -7.72
C ASP A 26 -1.32 -6.41 -7.68
N PHE A 27 -0.47 -7.39 -8.01
CA PHE A 27 -0.76 -8.81 -7.78
C PHE A 27 -0.84 -9.20 -6.30
N TYR A 28 -0.17 -8.48 -5.39
CA TYR A 28 -0.34 -8.73 -3.95
C TYR A 28 -1.76 -8.46 -3.49
N PHE A 29 -2.52 -7.62 -4.20
CA PHE A 29 -3.91 -7.41 -3.87
C PHE A 29 -4.74 -8.69 -4.06
N ALA A 30 -4.48 -9.46 -5.13
CA ALA A 30 -5.09 -10.77 -5.33
C ALA A 30 -4.80 -11.72 -4.16
N TYR A 31 -3.55 -11.75 -3.71
CA TYR A 31 -3.14 -12.53 -2.54
C TYR A 31 -3.87 -12.10 -1.26
N LEU A 32 -3.93 -10.80 -0.97
CA LEU A 32 -4.61 -10.30 0.22
C LEU A 32 -6.11 -10.63 0.22
N ILE A 33 -6.79 -10.47 -0.91
CA ILE A 33 -8.23 -10.77 -1.04
C ILE A 33 -8.48 -12.25 -0.83
N THR A 34 -7.73 -13.11 -1.51
CA THR A 34 -7.94 -14.55 -1.43
C THR A 34 -7.57 -15.10 -0.06
N ARG A 35 -6.53 -14.58 0.61
CA ARG A 35 -6.24 -14.91 2.01
C ARG A 35 -7.38 -14.59 2.97
N PHE A 36 -8.15 -13.54 2.70
CA PHE A 36 -9.35 -13.21 3.48
C PHE A 36 -10.50 -14.21 3.25
N MET A 37 -10.55 -14.82 2.07
CA MET A 37 -11.56 -15.84 1.70
C MET A 37 -11.17 -17.25 2.11
N ASP A 38 -9.87 -17.49 2.23
CA ASP A 38 -9.27 -18.81 2.33
C ASP A 38 -9.34 -19.38 3.76
N GLU A 39 -10.52 -19.84 4.13
CA GLU A 39 -10.80 -20.50 5.42
C GLU A 39 -9.94 -21.76 5.64
N LYS A 40 -9.45 -22.38 4.55
CA LYS A 40 -8.67 -23.63 4.57
C LYS A 40 -7.15 -23.42 4.48
N ASN A 41 -6.68 -22.18 4.44
CA ASN A 41 -5.26 -21.85 4.26
C ASN A 41 -4.60 -22.47 2.99
N GLU A 42 -5.37 -22.67 1.91
CA GLU A 42 -4.89 -23.15 0.60
C GLU A 42 -4.05 -22.11 -0.18
N VAL A 43 -4.14 -20.83 0.20
CA VAL A 43 -3.47 -19.70 -0.44
C VAL A 43 -2.23 -19.32 0.34
N TYR A 44 -1.05 -19.53 -0.24
CA TYR A 44 0.24 -19.27 0.39
C TYR A 44 1.16 -18.33 -0.42
N ASN A 45 0.82 -18.09 -1.70
CA ASN A 45 1.48 -17.11 -2.55
C ASN A 45 0.53 -16.52 -3.62
N ILE A 46 1.05 -15.59 -4.43
CA ILE A 46 0.28 -14.93 -5.49
C ILE A 46 -0.23 -15.93 -6.55
N SER A 47 0.58 -16.92 -6.91
CA SER A 47 0.17 -17.92 -7.90
C SER A 47 -0.99 -18.78 -7.40
N SER A 48 -0.96 -19.21 -6.13
CA SER A 48 -2.09 -19.89 -5.49
C SER A 48 -3.30 -18.99 -5.37
N ALA A 49 -3.12 -17.69 -5.14
CA ALA A 49 -4.22 -16.73 -5.10
C ALA A 49 -4.95 -16.62 -6.45
N ILE A 50 -4.20 -16.50 -7.57
CA ILE A 50 -4.81 -16.46 -8.91
C ILE A 50 -5.57 -17.75 -9.20
N LYS A 51 -5.00 -18.91 -8.84
CA LYS A 51 -5.68 -20.22 -8.98
C LYS A 51 -6.94 -20.30 -8.11
N TYR A 52 -6.91 -19.73 -6.91
CA TYR A 52 -8.06 -19.66 -6.00
C TYR A 52 -9.17 -18.82 -6.61
N LEU A 53 -8.87 -17.62 -7.13
CA LEU A 53 -9.87 -16.78 -7.81
C LEU A 53 -10.55 -17.52 -8.97
N LYS A 54 -9.79 -18.29 -9.75
CA LYS A 54 -10.33 -19.15 -10.81
C LYS A 54 -11.23 -20.25 -10.24
N LYS A 55 -10.78 -20.97 -9.20
CA LYS A 55 -11.53 -22.09 -8.57
C LYS A 55 -12.93 -21.66 -8.13
N TYR A 56 -13.08 -20.41 -7.69
CA TYR A 56 -14.36 -19.83 -7.25
C TYR A 56 -15.06 -19.00 -8.33
N ASN A 57 -14.68 -19.16 -9.61
CA ASN A 57 -15.27 -18.46 -10.75
C ASN A 57 -15.28 -16.92 -10.64
N LEU A 58 -14.34 -16.35 -9.88
CA LEU A 58 -14.20 -14.89 -9.75
C LEU A 58 -13.41 -14.28 -10.91
N ILE A 59 -12.62 -15.11 -11.61
CA ILE A 59 -11.99 -14.80 -12.89
C ILE A 59 -12.10 -16.02 -13.80
N ASP A 60 -12.10 -15.80 -15.10
CA ASP A 60 -12.12 -16.89 -16.07
C ASP A 60 -10.77 -17.62 -16.20
N ASN A 61 -10.80 -18.81 -16.80
CA ASN A 61 -9.62 -19.65 -16.98
C ASN A 61 -8.54 -19.00 -17.86
N LYS A 62 -8.94 -18.34 -18.95
CA LYS A 62 -8.00 -17.72 -19.90
C LYS A 62 -7.22 -16.62 -19.19
N LYS A 63 -7.92 -15.75 -18.47
CA LYS A 63 -7.36 -14.67 -17.67
C LYS A 63 -6.44 -15.18 -16.56
N SER A 64 -6.83 -16.26 -15.86
CA SER A 64 -5.96 -16.89 -14.87
C SER A 64 -4.63 -17.36 -15.48
N ILE A 65 -4.65 -17.98 -16.66
CA ILE A 65 -3.45 -18.44 -17.36
C ILE A 65 -2.58 -17.26 -17.77
N ASP A 66 -3.18 -16.21 -18.35
CA ASP A 66 -2.46 -15.02 -18.82
C ASP A 66 -1.80 -14.27 -17.66
N LEU A 67 -2.52 -14.09 -16.55
CA LEU A 67 -1.99 -13.45 -15.34
C LEU A 67 -0.82 -14.23 -14.73
N LEU A 68 -0.88 -15.57 -14.70
CA LEU A 68 0.24 -16.40 -14.23
C LEU A 68 1.46 -16.28 -15.14
N LYS A 69 1.26 -16.24 -16.46
CA LYS A 69 2.36 -16.00 -17.43
C LYS A 69 3.00 -14.63 -17.20
N ILE A 70 2.20 -13.58 -17.05
CA ILE A 70 2.68 -12.22 -16.80
C ILE A 70 3.45 -12.16 -15.48
N LEU A 71 2.91 -12.72 -14.39
CA LEU A 71 3.56 -12.77 -13.08
C LEU A 71 4.94 -13.43 -13.17
N ASN A 72 5.02 -14.61 -13.79
CA ASN A 72 6.29 -15.33 -13.95
C ASN A 72 7.32 -14.51 -14.73
N LYS A 73 6.90 -13.84 -15.81
CA LYS A 73 7.77 -12.97 -16.60
C LYS A 73 8.26 -11.76 -15.79
N LEU A 74 7.39 -11.09 -15.04
CA LEU A 74 7.80 -9.96 -14.20
C LEU A 74 8.73 -10.37 -13.07
N LEU A 75 8.50 -11.53 -12.43
CA LEU A 75 9.40 -12.06 -11.40
C LEU A 75 10.77 -12.43 -11.99
N PHE A 76 10.79 -13.05 -13.17
CA PHE A 76 12.02 -13.33 -13.89
C PHE A 76 12.79 -12.05 -14.22
N LEU A 77 12.13 -11.03 -14.76
CA LEU A 77 12.73 -9.72 -15.02
C LEU A 77 13.28 -9.08 -13.75
N ARG A 78 12.52 -9.09 -12.65
CA ARG A 78 12.98 -8.58 -11.35
C ARG A 78 14.27 -9.24 -10.92
N ASN A 79 14.33 -10.57 -10.99
CA ASN A 79 15.50 -11.31 -10.55
C ASN A 79 16.72 -10.94 -11.41
N ARG A 80 16.57 -10.79 -12.73
CA ARG A 80 17.65 -10.33 -13.63
C ARG A 80 18.13 -8.91 -13.31
N ILE A 81 17.22 -7.99 -12.98
CA ILE A 81 17.59 -6.63 -12.57
C ILE A 81 18.42 -6.68 -11.28
N GLN A 82 17.98 -7.46 -10.30
CA GLN A 82 18.64 -7.56 -9.00
C GLN A 82 20.00 -8.26 -9.09
N GLU A 83 20.12 -9.26 -9.96
CA GLU A 83 21.38 -9.93 -10.30
C GLU A 83 22.39 -8.93 -10.88
N PHE A 84 21.97 -8.12 -11.86
CA PHE A 84 22.82 -7.11 -12.48
C PHE A 84 23.31 -6.04 -11.50
N HIS A 85 22.43 -5.57 -10.59
CA HIS A 85 22.76 -4.53 -9.61
C HIS A 85 23.33 -5.05 -8.29
N LYS A 86 23.38 -6.38 -8.10
CA LYS A 86 23.74 -7.05 -6.83
C LYS A 86 23.04 -6.44 -5.60
N SER A 87 21.78 -6.02 -5.78
CA SER A 87 21.00 -5.31 -4.76
C SER A 87 19.50 -5.38 -5.07
N GLU A 88 18.64 -5.06 -4.09
CA GLU A 88 17.18 -5.11 -4.23
C GLU A 88 16.60 -3.94 -5.08
N VAL A 89 17.15 -3.71 -6.27
CA VAL A 89 16.70 -2.68 -7.20
C VAL A 89 15.52 -3.21 -8.03
N ASN A 90 14.52 -2.35 -8.24
CA ASN A 90 13.34 -2.65 -9.06
C ASN A 90 13.17 -1.65 -10.23
N ILE A 91 14.16 -0.78 -10.44
CA ILE A 91 14.12 0.32 -11.41
C ILE A 91 14.80 -0.12 -12.72
N ILE A 92 14.10 0.06 -13.83
CA ILE A 92 14.61 -0.15 -15.18
C ILE A 92 15.17 1.18 -15.72
N ASN A 93 16.43 1.47 -15.38
CA ASN A 93 17.19 2.56 -16.00
C ASN A 93 17.84 2.12 -17.32
N ASN A 94 18.48 3.04 -18.06
CA ASN A 94 19.10 2.71 -19.35
C ASN A 94 20.19 1.61 -19.27
N LYS A 95 20.96 1.55 -18.18
CA LYS A 95 21.94 0.47 -17.97
C LYS A 95 21.23 -0.88 -17.82
N THR A 96 20.17 -0.93 -17.01
CA THR A 96 19.31 -2.10 -16.85
C THR A 96 18.67 -2.52 -18.18
N LYS A 97 18.17 -1.57 -18.98
CA LYS A 97 17.58 -1.86 -20.30
C LYS A 97 18.60 -2.49 -21.24
N ASN A 98 19.81 -1.93 -21.30
CA ASN A 98 20.88 -2.47 -22.13
C ASN A 98 21.26 -3.90 -21.73
N TYR A 99 21.35 -4.16 -20.43
CA TYR A 99 21.60 -5.50 -19.90
C TYR A 99 20.47 -6.46 -20.26
N LEU A 100 19.23 -6.13 -19.94
CA LEU A 100 18.07 -6.98 -20.20
C LEU A 100 17.88 -7.28 -21.69
N SER A 101 18.01 -6.28 -22.57
CA SER A 101 17.91 -6.51 -24.02
C SER A 101 18.95 -7.51 -24.54
N LYS A 102 20.18 -7.46 -24.02
CA LYS A 102 21.23 -8.43 -24.37
C LYS A 102 20.93 -9.82 -23.80
N THR A 103 20.55 -9.91 -22.53
CA THR A 103 20.30 -11.19 -21.86
C THR A 103 19.07 -11.90 -22.40
N LEU A 104 18.06 -11.16 -22.84
CA LEU A 104 16.80 -11.70 -23.33
C LEU A 104 16.76 -11.86 -24.85
N CYS A 105 17.75 -11.33 -25.57
CA CYS A 105 17.78 -11.25 -27.03
C CYS A 105 16.51 -10.56 -27.60
N ILE A 106 16.09 -9.45 -26.98
CA ILE A 106 14.90 -8.67 -27.37
C ILE A 106 15.33 -7.21 -27.59
N GLU A 107 14.81 -6.56 -28.62
CA GLU A 107 15.11 -5.15 -28.85
C GLU A 107 14.62 -4.26 -27.71
N LYS A 108 15.32 -3.14 -27.45
CA LYS A 108 14.92 -2.21 -26.38
C LYS A 108 13.50 -1.66 -26.55
N LYS A 109 13.07 -1.46 -27.80
CA LYS A 109 11.74 -0.95 -28.13
C LYS A 109 10.66 -1.97 -27.80
N GLU A 110 10.84 -3.20 -28.27
CA GLU A 110 9.97 -4.35 -27.97
C GLU A 110 9.86 -4.59 -26.46
N PHE A 111 10.98 -4.48 -25.73
CA PHE A 111 10.97 -4.61 -24.27
C PHE A 111 10.10 -3.55 -23.59
N ASN A 112 10.16 -2.29 -24.02
CA ASN A 112 9.33 -1.23 -23.43
C ASN A 112 7.85 -1.45 -23.74
N GLU A 113 7.52 -1.90 -24.95
CA GLU A 113 6.13 -2.21 -25.34
C GLU A 113 5.59 -3.41 -24.54
N LEU A 114 6.40 -4.44 -24.35
CA LEU A 114 6.06 -5.61 -23.55
C LEU A 114 5.75 -5.24 -22.09
N ILE A 115 6.61 -4.45 -21.45
CA ILE A 115 6.39 -3.98 -20.08
C ILE A 115 5.11 -3.14 -19.98
N LYS A 116 4.88 -2.22 -20.92
CA LYS A 116 3.67 -1.40 -20.95
C LYS A 116 2.40 -2.24 -21.10
N SER A 117 2.43 -3.26 -21.96
CA SER A 117 1.32 -4.20 -22.14
C SER A 117 1.03 -4.95 -20.83
N TYR A 118 2.06 -5.50 -20.18
CA TYR A 118 1.87 -6.18 -18.89
C TYR A 118 1.30 -5.27 -17.81
N GLN A 119 1.80 -4.04 -17.72
CA GLN A 119 1.28 -3.04 -16.77
C GLN A 119 -0.21 -2.73 -17.04
N LEU A 120 -0.61 -2.64 -18.30
CA LEU A 120 -2.01 -2.40 -18.67
C LEU A 120 -2.90 -3.58 -18.21
N ASP A 121 -2.52 -4.81 -18.54
CA ASP A 121 -3.28 -6.01 -18.18
C ASP A 121 -3.44 -6.16 -16.67
N ILE A 122 -2.36 -5.92 -15.91
CA ILE A 122 -2.38 -5.97 -14.45
C ILE A 122 -3.24 -4.85 -13.87
N LYS A 123 -3.17 -3.63 -14.43
CA LYS A 123 -4.01 -2.53 -14.01
C LYS A 123 -5.50 -2.85 -14.22
N MET A 124 -5.85 -3.44 -15.35
CA MET A 124 -7.22 -3.88 -15.63
C MET A 124 -7.69 -4.98 -14.67
N PHE A 125 -6.84 -5.97 -14.40
CA PHE A 125 -7.10 -6.99 -13.39
C PHE A 125 -7.28 -6.40 -11.99
N TYR A 126 -6.44 -5.44 -11.59
CA TYR A 126 -6.56 -4.76 -10.30
C TYR A 126 -7.89 -4.00 -10.14
N LEU A 127 -8.39 -3.37 -11.22
CA LEU A 127 -9.70 -2.73 -11.22
C LEU A 127 -10.85 -3.74 -11.08
N GLU A 128 -10.73 -4.91 -11.70
CA GLU A 128 -11.71 -5.99 -11.55
C GLU A 128 -11.70 -6.59 -10.15
N LEU A 129 -10.53 -6.82 -9.56
CA LEU A 129 -10.40 -7.25 -8.16
C LEU A 129 -11.10 -6.28 -7.21
N LYS A 130 -11.00 -4.97 -7.46
CA LYS A 130 -11.75 -3.97 -6.67
C LYS A 130 -13.25 -4.19 -6.77
N LYS A 131 -13.78 -4.48 -7.96
CA LYS A 131 -15.21 -4.77 -8.14
C LYS A 131 -15.63 -6.04 -7.40
N ILE A 132 -14.82 -7.09 -7.45
CA ILE A 132 -15.04 -8.34 -6.72
C ILE A 132 -15.04 -8.08 -5.21
N VAL A 133 -14.07 -7.33 -4.69
CA VAL A 133 -14.04 -6.96 -3.27
C VAL A 133 -15.27 -6.16 -2.89
N LEU A 134 -15.68 -5.19 -3.70
CA LEU A 134 -16.88 -4.39 -3.41
C LEU A 134 -18.15 -5.24 -3.38
N SER A 135 -18.32 -6.19 -4.31
CA SER A 135 -19.46 -7.10 -4.31
C SER A 135 -19.45 -8.06 -3.13
N MET A 136 -18.27 -8.57 -2.75
CA MET A 136 -18.08 -9.42 -1.58
C MET A 136 -18.30 -8.69 -0.26
N VAL A 137 -17.81 -7.45 -0.17
CA VAL A 137 -18.06 -6.55 0.95
C VAL A 137 -19.55 -6.30 1.07
N LYS A 138 -20.27 -6.08 -0.04
CA LYS A 138 -21.73 -5.93 -0.05
C LYS A 138 -22.48 -7.17 0.45
N SER A 139 -21.97 -8.38 0.19
CA SER A 139 -22.63 -9.63 0.58
C SER A 139 -22.22 -10.17 1.96
N ARG A 140 -21.06 -9.77 2.50
CA ARG A 140 -20.51 -10.28 3.77
C ARG A 140 -20.43 -9.25 4.90
N LEU A 141 -20.42 -7.96 4.61
CA LEU A 141 -20.51 -6.96 5.67
C LEU A 141 -21.97 -6.84 6.09
N ASP A 142 -22.21 -6.79 7.41
CA ASP A 142 -23.47 -6.31 7.97
C ASP A 142 -23.92 -5.07 7.19
N ALA A 143 -25.19 -5.02 6.77
CA ALA A 143 -25.71 -3.95 5.91
C ALA A 143 -25.37 -2.56 6.47
N GLN A 144 -25.29 -2.46 7.80
CA GLN A 144 -24.84 -1.26 8.49
C GLN A 144 -23.36 -0.90 8.19
N ILE A 145 -22.45 -1.87 8.21
CA ILE A 145 -21.03 -1.63 7.89
C ILE A 145 -20.86 -1.25 6.41
N TYR A 146 -21.58 -1.91 5.50
CA TYR A 146 -21.53 -1.58 4.07
C TYR A 146 -21.97 -0.13 3.83
N TYR A 147 -23.10 0.27 4.43
CA TYR A 147 -23.59 1.65 4.40
C TYR A 147 -22.54 2.65 4.92
N LEU A 148 -21.91 2.37 6.08
CA LEU A 148 -20.88 3.23 6.64
C LEU A 148 -19.64 3.34 5.73
N VAL A 149 -19.25 2.26 5.05
CA VAL A 149 -18.12 2.27 4.10
C VAL A 149 -18.48 3.08 2.84
N GLU A 150 -19.67 2.91 2.28
CA GLU A 150 -20.12 3.70 1.13
C GLU A 150 -20.18 5.19 1.45
N GLU A 151 -20.71 5.56 2.62
CA GLU A 151 -20.72 6.94 3.09
C GLU A 151 -19.31 7.52 3.23
N LEU A 152 -18.36 6.76 3.80
CA LEU A 152 -16.95 7.16 3.91
C LEU A 152 -16.27 7.36 2.55
N LEU A 153 -16.58 6.50 1.57
CA LEU A 153 -16.01 6.56 0.23
C LEU A 153 -16.64 7.66 -0.63
N SER A 154 -17.91 7.99 -0.40
CA SER A 154 -18.65 8.99 -1.17
C SER A 154 -18.45 10.40 -0.60
N ASN A 155 -18.41 10.54 0.73
CA ASN A 155 -18.32 11.82 1.44
C ASN A 155 -16.94 12.07 2.04
N LYS A 156 -15.86 11.79 1.27
CA LYS A 156 -14.44 11.84 1.68
C LYS A 156 -13.97 13.10 2.44
N ARG A 157 -14.76 14.19 2.48
CA ARG A 157 -14.36 15.48 3.07
C ARG A 157 -15.31 16.02 4.16
N ASN A 158 -16.60 15.67 4.14
CA ASN A 158 -17.62 16.23 5.04
C ASN A 158 -18.53 15.14 5.62
N LEU A 159 -17.97 14.26 6.44
CA LEU A 159 -18.76 13.25 7.14
C LEU A 159 -19.58 13.89 8.26
N ASN A 160 -20.88 13.62 8.27
CA ASN A 160 -21.76 14.04 9.34
C ASN A 160 -21.32 13.41 10.69
N SER A 161 -21.40 14.19 11.77
CA SER A 161 -21.18 13.76 13.15
C SER A 161 -21.94 12.47 13.52
N LYS A 162 -23.16 12.27 12.99
CA LYS A 162 -23.96 11.05 13.22
C LYS A 162 -23.25 9.79 12.70
N ILE A 163 -22.77 9.83 11.46
CA ILE A 163 -22.04 8.73 10.81
C ILE A 163 -20.73 8.44 11.55
N ILE A 164 -20.02 9.49 11.97
CA ILE A 164 -18.79 9.34 12.76
C ILE A 164 -19.07 8.62 14.09
N ASN A 165 -20.17 8.96 14.77
CA ASN A 165 -20.56 8.31 16.01
C ASN A 165 -20.95 6.84 15.79
N GLU A 166 -21.69 6.53 14.73
CA GLU A 166 -22.03 5.15 14.36
C GLU A 166 -20.78 4.30 14.09
N ILE A 167 -19.78 4.85 13.39
CA ILE A 167 -18.48 4.19 13.16
C ILE A 167 -17.76 3.88 14.48
N PHE A 168 -17.80 4.81 15.44
CA PHE A 168 -17.20 4.57 16.76
C PHE A 168 -17.97 3.52 17.56
N ASN A 169 -19.29 3.46 17.42
CA ASN A 169 -20.15 2.54 18.15
C ASN A 169 -20.09 1.12 17.61
N CYS A 170 -19.95 0.96 16.28
CA CYS A 170 -19.94 -0.36 15.65
C CYS A 170 -18.64 -1.14 15.88
N LYS A 171 -17.56 -0.47 16.32
CA LYS A 171 -16.25 -1.07 16.67
C LYS A 171 -15.60 -1.93 15.57
N TYR A 172 -16.03 -1.80 14.31
CA TYR A 172 -15.42 -2.51 13.19
C TYR A 172 -14.14 -1.81 12.69
N GLU A 173 -13.14 -2.62 12.35
CA GLU A 173 -11.82 -2.13 11.97
C GLU A 173 -11.81 -1.37 10.62
N ILE A 174 -12.56 -1.86 9.64
CA ILE A 174 -12.58 -1.31 8.28
C ILE A 174 -13.14 0.13 8.26
N PRO A 175 -14.35 0.42 8.80
CA PRO A 175 -14.85 1.79 8.86
C PRO A 175 -13.96 2.72 9.68
N MET A 176 -13.38 2.25 10.78
CA MET A 176 -12.48 3.06 11.59
C MET A 176 -11.15 3.38 10.89
N MET A 177 -10.58 2.43 10.14
CA MET A 177 -9.40 2.68 9.31
C MET A 177 -9.72 3.69 8.20
N LEU A 178 -10.84 3.53 7.51
CA LEU A 178 -11.24 4.46 6.44
C LEU A 178 -11.54 5.86 6.99
N LEU A 179 -12.21 5.94 8.14
CA LEU A 179 -12.41 7.20 8.87
C LEU A 179 -11.07 7.84 9.23
N ALA A 180 -10.13 7.06 9.77
CA ALA A 180 -8.77 7.52 10.08
C ALA A 180 -8.05 8.06 8.86
N TYR A 181 -8.22 7.42 7.69
CA TYR A 181 -7.54 7.81 6.46
C TYR A 181 -8.13 9.09 5.82
N TYR A 182 -9.45 9.25 5.84
CA TYR A 182 -10.13 10.33 5.10
C TYR A 182 -10.50 11.56 5.94
N THR A 183 -10.67 11.43 7.26
CA THR A 183 -11.17 12.55 8.07
C THR A 183 -10.26 13.78 7.99
N THR A 184 -10.86 14.96 7.91
CA THR A 184 -10.15 16.25 8.01
C THR A 184 -10.07 16.74 9.45
N ASN A 185 -10.80 16.09 10.37
CA ASN A 185 -10.94 16.54 11.75
C ASN A 185 -9.87 15.93 12.67
N ILE A 186 -8.96 16.77 13.14
CA ILE A 186 -7.89 16.43 14.08
C ILE A 186 -8.42 15.80 15.38
N LYS A 187 -9.60 16.23 15.88
CA LYS A 187 -10.21 15.64 17.08
C LYS A 187 -10.62 14.18 16.84
N THR A 188 -11.12 13.85 15.65
CA THR A 188 -11.46 12.48 15.26
C THR A 188 -10.21 11.59 15.21
N LEU A 189 -9.11 12.08 14.63
CA LEU A 189 -7.83 11.37 14.62
C LEU A 189 -7.29 11.09 16.04
N LYS A 190 -7.34 12.10 16.93
CA LYS A 190 -6.96 11.92 18.34
C LYS A 190 -7.82 10.88 19.05
N LYS A 191 -9.14 10.90 18.82
CA LYS A 191 -10.08 9.93 19.39
C LYS A 191 -9.78 8.51 18.89
N LEU A 192 -9.60 8.34 17.58
CA LEU A 192 -9.21 7.06 16.97
C LEU A 192 -7.92 6.51 17.57
N ARG A 193 -6.89 7.35 17.73
CA ARG A 193 -5.63 6.95 18.39
C ARG A 193 -5.85 6.50 19.83
N LYS A 194 -6.66 7.23 20.61
CA LYS A 194 -6.91 6.95 22.02
C LYS A 194 -7.58 5.59 22.23
N ILE A 195 -8.62 5.31 21.44
CA ILE A 195 -9.44 4.09 21.61
C ILE A 195 -8.83 2.87 20.92
N ASN A 196 -8.01 3.07 19.88
CA ASN A 196 -7.36 1.99 19.14
C ASN A 196 -5.85 2.04 19.34
N PRO A 197 -5.37 1.76 20.57
CA PRO A 197 -3.96 1.93 20.85
C PRO A 197 -3.10 0.95 20.07
N ASN A 198 -3.66 -0.23 19.73
CA ASN A 198 -2.99 -1.40 19.18
C ASN A 198 -3.52 -1.94 17.85
N ASN A 199 -4.46 -1.22 17.23
CA ASN A 199 -5.00 -1.64 15.95
C ASN A 199 -4.14 -1.10 14.80
N TRP A 200 -3.32 -1.98 14.23
CA TRP A 200 -2.35 -1.65 13.18
C TRP A 200 -2.98 -1.02 11.94
N TYR A 201 -4.17 -1.48 11.53
CA TYR A 201 -4.87 -0.94 10.37
C TYR A 201 -5.32 0.50 10.64
N ILE A 202 -5.88 0.76 11.81
CA ILE A 202 -6.34 2.10 12.18
C ILE A 202 -5.16 3.06 12.34
N LEU A 203 -4.08 2.62 13.02
CA LEU A 203 -2.86 3.41 13.17
C LEU A 203 -2.21 3.73 11.80
N TYR A 204 -2.22 2.77 10.87
CA TYR A 204 -1.81 3.00 9.48
C TYR A 204 -2.66 4.08 8.82
N GLY A 205 -3.98 4.02 8.97
CA GLY A 205 -4.91 5.03 8.47
C GLY A 205 -4.59 6.43 9.02
N ILE A 206 -4.35 6.56 10.33
CA ILE A 206 -4.00 7.83 10.98
C ILE A 206 -2.70 8.40 10.42
N ALA A 207 -1.65 7.58 10.32
CA ALA A 207 -0.36 8.07 9.87
C ALA A 207 -0.34 8.46 8.39
N ASN A 208 -1.23 7.87 7.59
CA ASN A 208 -1.37 8.17 6.17
C ASN A 208 -2.37 9.29 5.87
N ASN A 209 -3.02 9.85 6.87
CA ASN A 209 -3.95 10.96 6.74
C ASN A 209 -3.21 12.28 6.42
N LYS A 210 -3.74 13.08 5.49
CA LYS A 210 -3.13 14.35 5.07
C LYS A 210 -3.14 15.45 6.17
N TYR A 211 -4.12 15.40 7.07
CA TYR A 211 -4.36 16.40 8.12
C TYR A 211 -3.84 15.96 9.49
N VAL A 212 -3.14 14.82 9.57
CA VAL A 212 -2.47 14.42 10.81
C VAL A 212 -1.39 15.44 11.16
N ASN A 213 -1.27 15.77 12.45
CA ASN A 213 -0.24 16.68 12.93
C ASN A 213 0.88 15.92 13.66
N GLU A 214 1.99 16.62 13.85
CA GLU A 214 3.19 16.13 14.52
C GLU A 214 2.89 15.45 15.87
N LYS A 215 2.06 16.09 16.71
CA LYS A 215 1.72 15.57 18.04
C LYS A 215 1.01 14.21 17.96
N ILE A 216 0.09 14.03 17.01
CA ILE A 216 -0.59 12.76 16.80
C ILE A 216 0.38 11.71 16.25
N LEU A 217 1.23 12.06 15.28
CA LEU A 217 2.23 11.16 14.73
C LEU A 217 3.21 10.64 15.79
N PHE A 218 3.77 11.52 16.61
CA PHE A 218 4.66 11.10 17.69
C PHE A 218 3.92 10.26 18.74
N SER A 219 2.64 10.54 18.98
CA SER A 219 1.85 9.65 19.85
C SER A 219 1.70 8.24 19.28
N LEU A 220 1.85 8.02 17.97
CA LEU A 220 1.88 6.66 17.39
C LEU A 220 3.17 5.90 17.75
N MET A 221 4.23 6.60 18.14
CA MET A 221 5.54 6.02 18.46
C MET A 221 5.69 5.63 19.94
N ILE A 222 4.78 6.07 20.81
CA ILE A 222 4.89 5.78 22.24
C ILE A 222 4.14 4.47 22.51
N PRO A 223 4.85 3.34 22.71
CA PRO A 223 4.21 2.16 23.28
C PRO A 223 3.74 2.50 24.69
N ARG A 224 2.63 1.91 25.15
CA ARG A 224 2.25 2.04 26.56
C ARG A 224 3.35 1.41 27.42
N GLU A 225 3.61 1.99 28.60
CA GLU A 225 4.72 1.59 29.49
C GLU A 225 4.77 0.07 29.74
N ASN A 226 3.59 -0.56 29.80
CA ASN A 226 3.40 -1.98 30.10
C ASN A 226 3.46 -2.95 28.88
N GLU A 227 3.81 -2.48 27.68
CA GLU A 227 3.88 -3.37 26.51
C GLU A 227 5.16 -4.21 26.47
N LYS A 228 5.04 -5.51 26.12
CA LYS A 228 6.17 -6.42 25.95
C LYS A 228 7.19 -5.84 24.95
N ARG A 229 8.48 -6.05 25.20
CA ARG A 229 9.61 -5.52 24.37
C ARG A 229 9.45 -5.78 22.86
N ILE A 230 8.89 -6.92 22.48
CA ILE A 230 8.61 -7.28 21.07
C ILE A 230 7.60 -6.32 20.44
N VAL A 231 6.53 -5.98 21.17
CA VAL A 231 5.52 -5.01 20.73
C VAL A 231 6.14 -3.62 20.59
N LYS A 232 6.97 -3.19 21.57
CA LYS A 232 7.72 -1.93 21.50
C LYS A 232 8.61 -1.82 20.24
N ASN A 233 9.32 -2.89 19.90
CA ASN A 233 10.18 -2.93 18.71
C ASN A 233 9.38 -2.92 17.39
N LEU A 234 8.24 -3.61 17.34
CA LEU A 234 7.34 -3.58 16.19
C LEU A 234 6.78 -2.16 15.99
N TYR A 235 6.35 -1.51 17.06
CA TYR A 235 5.89 -0.13 17.06
C TYR A 235 6.93 0.85 16.54
N ASN A 236 8.16 0.77 17.06
CA ASN A 236 9.24 1.63 16.58
C ASN A 236 9.50 1.45 15.09
N ASN A 237 9.52 0.20 14.58
CA ASN A 237 9.72 -0.04 13.15
C ASN A 237 8.52 0.40 12.29
N PHE A 238 7.29 0.30 12.79
CA PHE A 238 6.07 0.67 12.07
C PHE A 238 5.84 2.17 12.06
N SER A 239 5.94 2.81 13.21
CA SER A 239 5.76 4.25 13.36
C SER A 239 6.87 4.99 12.61
N TRP A 240 8.10 4.45 12.60
CA TRP A 240 9.18 4.92 11.72
C TRP A 240 8.79 4.92 10.24
N ARG A 241 8.36 3.76 9.70
CA ARG A 241 7.98 3.62 8.28
C ARG A 241 6.83 4.53 7.88
N ASN A 242 5.94 4.87 8.80
CA ASN A 242 4.78 5.72 8.53
C ASN A 242 5.06 7.22 8.70
N ILE A 243 5.99 7.63 9.57
CA ILE A 243 6.47 9.02 9.66
C ILE A 243 7.25 9.41 8.40
N TYR A 244 7.98 8.46 7.81
CA TYR A 244 8.53 8.63 6.46
C TYR A 244 7.45 8.99 5.42
N LEU A 245 6.33 8.25 5.41
CA LEU A 245 5.20 8.53 4.50
C LEU A 245 4.56 9.89 4.78
N TYR A 246 4.72 10.45 5.97
CA TYR A 246 4.24 11.77 6.31
C TYR A 246 5.08 12.88 5.67
N ILE A 247 6.42 12.85 5.77
CA ILE A 247 7.29 13.84 5.10
C ILE A 247 7.09 13.77 3.58
N ALA A 248 7.04 12.54 3.05
CA ALA A 248 6.74 12.25 1.66
C ALA A 248 5.45 12.90 1.13
N LYS A 249 4.47 13.24 1.99
CA LYS A 249 3.15 13.74 1.59
C LYS A 249 2.87 15.18 2.05
N ASN A 250 3.66 15.70 2.98
CA ASN A 250 3.49 17.00 3.58
C ASN A 250 4.77 17.83 3.40
N PRO A 251 4.83 18.65 2.34
CA PRO A 251 5.97 19.56 2.09
C PRO A 251 6.24 20.50 3.27
N SER A 252 5.20 20.82 4.05
CA SER A 252 5.25 21.62 5.27
C SER A 252 5.54 20.81 6.55
N ALA A 253 6.08 19.59 6.44
CA ALA A 253 6.48 18.82 7.61
C ALA A 253 7.50 19.60 8.46
N THR A 254 7.30 19.61 9.77
CA THR A 254 8.11 20.41 10.70
C THR A 254 9.56 19.95 10.69
N ASN A 255 10.50 20.89 10.94
CA ASN A 255 11.94 20.57 11.05
C ASN A 255 12.21 19.47 12.06
N ARG A 256 11.41 19.35 13.13
CA ARG A 256 11.54 18.31 14.13
C ARG A 256 11.27 16.90 13.57
N ILE A 257 10.27 16.75 12.69
CA ILE A 257 10.00 15.47 12.02
C ILE A 257 11.12 15.16 11.01
N LYS A 258 11.60 16.17 10.27
CA LYS A 258 12.73 16.01 9.34
C LYS A 258 14.00 15.53 10.06
N GLN A 259 14.36 16.18 11.16
CA GLN A 259 15.51 15.82 11.99
C GLN A 259 15.36 14.44 12.63
N TYR A 260 14.14 14.06 13.04
CA TYR A 260 13.89 12.70 13.51
C TYR A 260 14.20 11.66 12.44
N ILE A 261 13.89 11.94 11.16
CA ILE A 261 14.21 11.03 10.06
C ILE A 261 15.71 10.92 9.79
N ILE A 262 16.39 12.06 9.70
CA ILE A 262 17.83 12.11 9.43
C ILE A 262 18.63 11.34 10.47
N ASN A 263 18.22 11.42 11.74
CA ASN A 263 18.95 10.84 12.87
C ASN A 263 18.52 9.41 13.23
N TYR A 264 17.57 8.80 12.52
CA TYR A 264 17.09 7.46 12.89
C TYR A 264 18.09 6.37 12.43
N PRO A 265 18.54 5.47 13.32
CA PRO A 265 19.62 4.51 13.01
C PRO A 265 19.34 3.54 11.86
N LYS A 266 18.07 3.31 11.50
CA LYS A 266 17.69 2.42 10.40
C LYS A 266 17.13 3.18 9.19
N ALA A 267 17.35 4.50 9.10
CA ALA A 267 16.96 5.26 7.93
C ALA A 267 17.79 4.81 6.71
N ARG A 268 17.12 4.57 5.58
CA ARG A 268 17.83 4.28 4.33
C ARG A 268 18.30 5.60 3.73
N LYS A 269 19.33 5.54 2.88
CA LYS A 269 19.87 6.71 2.17
C LYS A 269 18.77 7.53 1.46
N ILE A 270 17.84 6.85 0.78
CA ILE A 270 16.70 7.48 0.09
C ILE A 270 15.72 8.19 1.04
N ASP A 271 15.58 7.71 2.28
CA ASP A 271 14.67 8.29 3.28
C ASP A 271 15.26 9.62 3.80
N ILE A 272 16.59 9.65 3.99
CA ILE A 272 17.35 10.83 4.40
C ILE A 272 17.33 11.88 3.27
N GLU A 273 17.60 11.47 2.03
CA GLU A 273 17.53 12.35 0.86
C GLU A 273 16.15 13.02 0.73
N ALA A 274 15.06 12.29 0.94
CA ALA A 274 13.72 12.85 0.87
C ALA A 274 13.40 13.85 2.00
N ALA A 275 13.95 13.64 3.19
CA ALA A 275 13.80 14.58 4.31
C ALA A 275 14.58 15.88 4.08
N LEU A 276 15.72 15.80 3.39
CA LEU A 276 16.57 16.94 3.04
C LEU A 276 16.03 17.74 1.83
N ASN A 277 15.50 17.06 0.81
CA ASN A 277 15.13 17.67 -0.48
C ASN A 277 13.73 18.31 -0.52
N ASN A 278 12.85 18.09 0.47
CA ASN A 278 11.55 18.79 0.57
C ASN A 278 11.68 20.13 1.31
N CYS A 279 12.66 20.95 0.93
CA CYS A 279 12.84 22.32 1.41
C CYS A 279 12.36 23.31 0.35
#